data_AF-A0A522CCL5-F1
#
_entry.id   AF-A0A522CCL5-F1
#
_cell.length_a   1.000
_cell.length_b   1.000
_cell.length_c   1.000
_cell.angle_alpha   90.00
_cell.angle_beta   90.00
_cell.angle_gamma   90.00
#
_symmetry.space_group_name_H-M   'P 1'
#
loop_
_entity.id
_entity.type
_entity.pdbx_description
1 polymer ?
#
loop_
_entity_poly.entity_id
_entity_poly.type
_entity_poly.pdbx_seq_one_letter_code
_entity_poly.pdbx_strand_id
1 'polypeptide(L)'
;MPPEIKGIVWDVGNVLVAWDPSYLYDQLISDPAKSDWWVRHSFSMEWNLLGDLGMPYAKANPLWVERFEREHADQIEEFPRYRELIEAYGKYPQESHPLLIADSIALRDGLRGKYKTIALTNFSEENWPKVNTAHGGKVDRFDHVVMSARERLVKPDREIFGLLVHVAETRFGLKMEELLFIDDSAKNVAGAKGFGIAAIQFDAPEQLRRELKKFGIDTSGIPSSSELLPGEGLGRLQAIM
;
A
#
# COMPACT_ATOMS: atom_id res chain seq x y z
N MET A 1 26.01 -16.40 -13.96
CA MET A 1 24.54 -16.33 -14.11
C MET A 1 24.00 -15.50 -12.96
N PRO A 2 22.97 -14.65 -13.17
CA PRO A 2 22.33 -14.00 -12.04
C PRO A 2 21.81 -15.07 -11.06
N PRO A 3 21.83 -14.79 -9.74
CA PRO A 3 21.32 -15.71 -8.73
C PRO A 3 19.84 -16.05 -8.95
N GLU A 4 19.47 -17.27 -8.58
CA GLU A 4 18.08 -17.74 -8.65
C GLU A 4 17.24 -17.03 -7.59
N ILE A 5 16.10 -16.45 -8.00
CA ILE A 5 15.17 -15.81 -7.08
C ILE A 5 14.45 -16.87 -6.25
N LYS A 6 14.43 -16.69 -4.94
CA LYS A 6 13.74 -17.57 -3.97
C LYS A 6 12.76 -16.82 -3.08
N GLY A 7 12.93 -15.51 -2.94
CA GLY A 7 12.02 -14.62 -2.23
C GLY A 7 11.47 -13.53 -3.14
N ILE A 8 10.15 -13.33 -3.10
CA ILE A 8 9.47 -12.24 -3.77
C ILE A 8 8.91 -11.32 -2.70
N VAL A 9 9.36 -10.07 -2.74
CA VAL A 9 8.99 -9.01 -1.81
C VAL A 9 8.00 -8.09 -2.51
N TRP A 10 6.82 -7.94 -1.92
CA TRP A 10 5.71 -7.20 -2.50
C TRP A 10 5.47 -5.92 -1.72
N ASP A 11 5.38 -4.79 -2.41
CA ASP A 11 4.56 -3.71 -1.89
C ASP A 11 3.07 -4.09 -1.91
N VAL A 12 2.27 -3.36 -1.15
CA VAL A 12 0.85 -3.65 -0.96
C VAL A 12 -0.03 -2.60 -1.63
N GLY A 13 0.19 -1.32 -1.34
CA GLY A 13 -0.54 -0.21 -1.94
C GLY A 13 -0.25 -0.14 -3.44
N ASN A 14 -1.29 0.02 -4.27
CA ASN A 14 -1.23 0.07 -5.73
C ASN A 14 -0.56 -1.13 -6.43
N VAL A 15 -0.12 -2.16 -5.69
CA VAL A 15 0.35 -3.43 -6.23
C VAL A 15 -0.66 -4.56 -6.00
N LEU A 16 -1.25 -4.64 -4.81
CA LEU A 16 -2.23 -5.67 -4.43
C LEU A 16 -3.62 -5.10 -4.13
N VAL A 17 -3.67 -3.88 -3.61
CA VAL A 17 -4.90 -3.16 -3.29
C VAL A 17 -4.73 -1.72 -3.74
N ALA A 18 -5.72 -1.18 -4.45
CA ALA A 18 -5.68 0.21 -4.88
C ALA A 18 -5.59 1.13 -3.66
N TRP A 19 -4.87 2.24 -3.79
CA TRP A 19 -4.83 3.28 -2.78
C TRP A 19 -4.97 4.65 -3.42
N ASP A 20 -6.05 5.33 -3.09
CA ASP A 20 -6.25 6.75 -3.39
C ASP A 20 -7.21 7.37 -2.35
N PRO A 21 -6.74 8.37 -1.58
CA PRO A 21 -7.58 9.09 -0.62
C PRO A 21 -8.83 9.72 -1.23
N SER A 22 -8.83 10.04 -2.54
CA SER A 22 -9.98 10.63 -3.23
C SER A 22 -11.26 9.79 -3.08
N TYR A 23 -11.15 8.45 -3.10
CA TYR A 23 -12.29 7.55 -2.95
C TYR A 23 -13.04 7.71 -1.62
N LEU A 24 -12.33 8.06 -0.55
CA LEU A 24 -12.98 8.37 0.72
C LEU A 24 -13.70 9.72 0.62
N TYR A 25 -13.01 10.75 0.13
CA TYR A 25 -13.52 12.11 0.19
C TYR A 25 -14.65 12.38 -0.82
N ASP A 26 -14.65 11.73 -1.97
CA ASP A 26 -15.74 11.78 -2.94
C ASP A 26 -17.06 11.22 -2.38
N GLN A 27 -16.99 10.37 -1.35
CA GLN A 27 -18.17 9.88 -0.63
C GLN A 27 -18.65 10.87 0.44
N LEU A 28 -17.76 11.70 0.98
CA LEU A 28 -18.04 12.64 2.07
C LEU A 28 -18.32 14.06 1.59
N ILE A 29 -17.93 14.40 0.36
CA ILE A 29 -18.03 15.74 -0.23
C ILE A 29 -18.74 15.60 -1.58
N SER A 30 -20.01 16.02 -1.62
CA SER A 30 -20.86 15.83 -2.80
C SER A 30 -20.51 16.71 -4.00
N ASP A 31 -19.78 17.81 -3.78
CA ASP A 31 -19.28 18.69 -4.84
C ASP A 31 -17.90 18.21 -5.29
N PRO A 32 -17.73 17.71 -6.52
CA PRO A 32 -16.46 17.16 -7.00
C PRO A 32 -15.33 18.20 -6.98
N ALA A 33 -15.62 19.47 -7.25
CA ALA A 33 -14.59 20.50 -7.24
C ALA A 33 -14.08 20.77 -5.81
N LYS A 34 -14.98 20.69 -4.82
CA LYS A 34 -14.61 20.78 -3.41
C LYS A 34 -13.87 19.54 -2.92
N SER A 35 -14.26 18.34 -3.37
CA SER A 35 -13.55 17.10 -3.02
C SER A 35 -12.11 17.11 -3.54
N ASP A 36 -11.95 17.45 -4.81
CA ASP A 36 -10.66 17.56 -5.48
C ASP A 36 -9.79 18.68 -4.85
N TRP A 37 -10.39 19.83 -4.51
CA TRP A 37 -9.71 20.85 -3.71
C TRP A 37 -9.29 20.30 -2.34
N TRP A 38 -10.19 19.62 -1.63
CA TRP A 38 -9.93 19.08 -0.30
C TRP A 38 -8.77 18.09 -0.32
N VAL A 39 -8.81 17.07 -1.19
CA VAL A 39 -7.72 16.08 -1.34
C VAL A 39 -6.38 16.78 -1.55
N ARG A 40 -6.32 17.77 -2.44
CA ARG A 40 -5.07 18.47 -2.77
C ARG A 40 -4.48 19.31 -1.64
N HIS A 41 -5.31 19.82 -0.74
CA HIS A 41 -4.85 20.77 0.29
C HIS A 41 -4.79 20.12 1.68
N SER A 42 -5.75 19.27 2.04
CA SER A 42 -5.85 18.66 3.36
C SER A 42 -5.09 17.34 3.48
N PHE A 43 -4.98 16.58 2.40
CA PHE A 43 -4.29 15.29 2.40
C PHE A 43 -2.86 15.47 1.93
N SER A 44 -1.95 15.74 2.87
CA SER A 44 -0.53 15.82 2.56
C SER A 44 0.16 14.46 2.73
N MET A 45 1.10 14.18 1.84
CA MET A 45 1.99 13.02 1.98
C MET A 45 2.88 13.12 3.23
N GLU A 46 3.16 14.32 3.72
CA GLU A 46 3.89 14.55 4.97
C GLU A 46 3.08 14.06 6.18
N TRP A 47 1.79 14.33 6.21
CA TRP A 47 0.91 13.83 7.26
C TRP A 47 0.69 12.32 7.16
N ASN A 48 0.48 11.79 5.95
CA ASN A 48 0.38 10.34 5.74
C ASN A 48 1.65 9.61 6.24
N LEU A 49 2.83 10.19 5.97
CA LEU A 49 4.11 9.66 6.42
C LEU A 49 4.21 9.51 7.94
N LEU A 50 3.54 10.35 8.73
CA LEU A 50 3.50 10.19 10.19
C LEU A 50 2.87 8.84 10.58
N GLY A 51 1.76 8.48 9.91
CA GLY A 51 1.11 7.19 10.10
C GLY A 51 2.00 6.02 9.64
N ASP A 52 2.69 6.18 8.51
CA ASP A 52 3.65 5.19 8.01
C ASP A 52 4.87 5.02 8.94
N LEU A 53 5.20 6.03 9.75
CA LEU A 53 6.21 5.97 10.81
C LEU A 53 5.65 5.53 12.17
N GLY A 54 4.39 5.11 12.22
CA GLY A 54 3.73 4.56 13.41
C GLY A 54 3.24 5.60 14.40
N MET A 55 3.07 6.86 13.99
CA MET A 55 2.39 7.86 14.81
C MET A 55 0.89 7.56 14.82
N PRO A 56 0.26 7.44 16.00
CA PRO A 56 -1.18 7.26 16.06
C PRO A 56 -1.95 8.46 15.50
N TYR A 57 -3.08 8.24 14.81
CA TYR A 57 -3.88 9.34 14.25
C TYR A 57 -4.41 10.28 15.35
N ALA A 58 -4.73 9.75 16.52
CA ALA A 58 -5.11 10.56 17.69
C ALA A 58 -4.02 11.59 18.11
N LYS A 59 -2.76 11.38 17.71
CA LYS A 59 -1.66 12.33 17.92
C LYS A 59 -1.36 13.16 16.67
N ALA A 60 -1.43 12.56 15.49
CA ALA A 60 -1.14 13.24 14.23
C ALA A 60 -2.21 14.26 13.84
N ASN A 61 -3.50 13.94 14.05
CA ASN A 61 -4.62 14.75 13.59
C ASN A 61 -4.64 16.14 14.25
N PRO A 62 -4.49 16.30 15.59
CA PRO A 62 -4.51 17.63 16.20
C PRO A 62 -3.41 18.55 15.67
N LEU A 63 -2.18 18.01 15.48
CA LEU A 63 -1.05 18.75 14.93
C LEU A 63 -1.31 19.18 13.49
N TRP A 64 -1.90 18.28 12.70
CA TRP A 64 -2.24 18.55 11.31
C TRP A 64 -3.35 19.59 11.19
N VAL A 65 -4.41 19.46 11.99
CA VAL A 65 -5.50 20.42 12.04
C VAL A 65 -5.00 21.82 12.42
N GLU A 66 -4.15 21.94 13.45
CA GLU A 66 -3.58 23.23 13.85
C GLU A 66 -2.78 23.89 12.71
N ARG A 67 -1.97 23.09 11.99
CA ARG A 67 -1.23 23.56 10.83
C ARG A 67 -2.16 24.00 9.71
N PHE A 68 -3.13 23.17 9.35
CA PHE A 68 -4.10 23.44 8.29
C PHE A 68 -4.93 24.70 8.62
N GLU A 69 -5.28 24.89 9.89
CA GLU A 69 -5.99 26.07 10.40
C GLU A 69 -5.21 27.36 10.24
N ARG A 70 -3.91 27.31 10.49
CA ARG A 70 -3.03 28.45 10.25
C ARG A 70 -2.86 28.75 8.76
N GLU A 71 -2.80 27.72 7.91
CA GLU A 71 -2.59 27.86 6.46
C GLU A 71 -3.85 28.34 5.71
N HIS A 72 -5.03 28.08 6.26
CA HIS A 72 -6.34 28.42 5.67
C HIS A 72 -7.21 29.27 6.61
N ALA A 73 -6.59 30.21 7.32
CA ALA A 73 -7.27 31.05 8.33
C ALA A 73 -8.43 31.89 7.77
N ASP A 74 -8.48 32.11 6.46
CA ASP A 74 -9.58 32.76 5.75
C ASP A 74 -10.86 31.89 5.67
N GLN A 75 -10.78 30.61 6.01
CA GLN A 75 -11.87 29.63 5.93
C GLN A 75 -12.38 29.20 7.32
N ILE A 76 -12.29 30.07 8.32
CA ILE A 76 -12.55 29.73 9.75
C ILE A 76 -13.90 29.02 9.99
N GLU A 77 -14.93 29.35 9.22
CA GLU A 77 -16.27 28.77 9.33
C GLU A 77 -16.33 27.29 8.90
N GLU A 78 -15.41 26.84 8.05
CA GLU A 78 -15.35 25.47 7.52
C GLU A 78 -14.57 24.50 8.45
N PHE A 79 -13.84 25.02 9.45
CA PHE A 79 -12.95 24.22 10.30
C PHE A 79 -13.61 23.08 11.08
N PRO A 80 -14.84 23.24 11.60
CA PRO A 80 -15.56 22.11 12.19
C PRO A 80 -15.69 20.95 11.20
N ARG A 81 -16.01 21.23 9.93
CA ARG A 81 -16.12 20.21 8.88
C ARG A 81 -14.75 19.64 8.49
N TYR A 82 -13.71 20.48 8.43
CA TYR A 82 -12.36 20.04 8.11
C TYR A 82 -11.79 19.08 9.16
N ARG A 83 -12.08 19.32 10.44
CA ARG A 83 -11.72 18.39 11.53
C ARG A 83 -12.37 17.02 11.33
N GLU A 84 -13.66 16.97 11.03
CA GLU A 84 -14.37 15.72 10.74
C GLU A 84 -13.75 14.96 9.56
N LEU A 85 -13.41 15.67 8.48
CA LEU A 85 -12.83 15.06 7.28
C LEU A 85 -11.41 14.51 7.54
N ILE A 86 -10.57 15.22 8.31
CA ILE A 86 -9.25 14.72 8.72
C ILE A 86 -9.37 13.46 9.58
N GLU A 87 -10.33 13.44 10.52
CA GLU A 87 -10.61 12.26 11.34
C GLU A 87 -11.16 11.08 10.54
N ALA A 88 -11.93 11.35 9.49
CA ALA A 88 -12.55 10.33 8.66
C ALA A 88 -11.52 9.39 8.02
N TYR A 89 -10.34 9.89 7.62
CA TYR A 89 -9.30 9.05 7.00
C TYR A 89 -8.79 7.94 7.91
N GLY A 90 -8.46 8.26 9.17
CA GLY A 90 -8.07 7.23 10.16
C GLY A 90 -9.23 6.34 10.59
N LYS A 91 -10.47 6.85 10.51
CA LYS A 91 -11.68 6.09 10.89
C LYS A 91 -12.08 5.07 9.83
N TYR A 92 -12.06 5.46 8.55
CA TYR A 92 -12.56 4.70 7.41
C TYR A 92 -11.50 4.46 6.30
N PRO A 93 -10.30 3.95 6.64
CA PRO A 93 -9.22 3.81 5.67
C PRO A 93 -9.50 2.78 4.58
N GLN A 94 -10.45 1.87 4.77
CA GLN A 94 -10.88 0.93 3.72
C GLN A 94 -11.53 1.64 2.54
N GLU A 95 -12.10 2.83 2.74
CA GLU A 95 -12.73 3.60 1.65
C GLU A 95 -11.69 4.22 0.71
N SER A 96 -10.47 4.50 1.19
CA SER A 96 -9.36 4.89 0.32
C SER A 96 -8.68 3.69 -0.36
N HIS A 97 -9.18 2.47 -0.10
CA HIS A 97 -8.67 1.21 -0.65
C HIS A 97 -9.81 0.41 -1.29
N PRO A 98 -10.46 0.91 -2.34
CA PRO A 98 -11.77 0.42 -2.75
C PRO A 98 -11.72 -0.98 -3.38
N LEU A 99 -10.59 -1.39 -3.95
CA LEU A 99 -10.51 -2.57 -4.81
C LEU A 99 -9.20 -3.33 -4.62
N LEU A 100 -9.31 -4.66 -4.67
CA LEU A 100 -8.15 -5.53 -4.86
C LEU A 100 -7.73 -5.54 -6.32
N ILE A 101 -6.43 -5.56 -6.56
CA ILE A 101 -5.85 -5.85 -7.88
C ILE A 101 -5.84 -7.37 -8.03
N ALA A 102 -6.97 -7.92 -8.48
CA ALA A 102 -7.27 -9.35 -8.44
C ALA A 102 -6.17 -10.23 -9.06
N ASP A 103 -5.60 -9.82 -10.19
CA ASP A 103 -4.52 -10.55 -10.86
C ASP A 103 -3.23 -10.53 -10.06
N SER A 104 -2.89 -9.41 -9.43
CA SER A 104 -1.73 -9.35 -8.54
C SER A 104 -1.92 -10.22 -7.31
N ILE A 105 -3.13 -10.28 -6.75
CA ILE A 105 -3.48 -11.21 -5.67
C ILE A 105 -3.31 -12.66 -6.13
N ALA A 106 -3.80 -13.00 -7.33
CA ALA A 106 -3.65 -14.33 -7.90
C ALA A 106 -2.18 -14.69 -8.16
N LEU A 107 -1.37 -13.73 -8.65
CA LEU A 107 0.07 -13.88 -8.83
C LEU A 107 0.77 -14.15 -7.50
N ARG A 108 0.54 -13.32 -6.48
CA ARG A 108 1.11 -13.55 -5.15
C ARG A 108 0.71 -14.93 -4.64
N ASP A 109 -0.58 -15.25 -4.61
CA ASP A 109 -1.08 -16.50 -4.05
C ASP A 109 -0.59 -17.73 -4.82
N GLY A 110 -0.53 -17.67 -6.15
CA GLY A 110 -0.04 -18.76 -7.01
C GLY A 110 1.48 -18.98 -6.97
N LEU A 111 2.24 -17.96 -6.55
CA LEU A 111 3.69 -18.08 -6.36
C LEU A 111 4.08 -18.55 -4.95
N ARG A 112 3.15 -18.52 -3.99
CA ARG A 112 3.36 -19.05 -2.64
C ARG A 112 3.67 -20.55 -2.68
N GLY A 113 4.48 -21.00 -1.72
CA GLY A 113 4.94 -22.39 -1.63
C GLY A 113 6.18 -22.67 -2.47
N LYS A 114 6.25 -22.13 -3.70
CA LYS A 114 7.48 -22.18 -4.53
C LYS A 114 8.47 -21.08 -4.15
N TYR A 115 7.97 -19.87 -3.90
CA TYR A 115 8.76 -18.73 -3.44
C TYR A 115 8.30 -18.30 -2.05
N LYS A 116 9.20 -17.72 -1.26
CA LYS A 116 8.82 -16.99 -0.05
C LYS A 116 8.22 -15.66 -0.45
N THR A 117 7.10 -15.33 0.16
CA THR A 117 6.36 -14.10 -0.08
C THR A 117 6.46 -13.22 1.15
N ILE A 118 7.06 -12.04 0.98
CA ILE A 118 7.25 -11.06 2.06
C ILE A 118 6.55 -9.77 1.64
N ALA A 119 5.79 -9.14 2.51
CA ALA A 119 5.36 -7.76 2.29
C ALA A 119 6.43 -6.79 2.81
N LEU A 120 6.74 -5.75 2.03
CA LEU A 120 7.46 -4.57 2.49
C LEU A 120 6.62 -3.35 2.14
N THR A 121 5.90 -2.81 3.12
CA THR A 121 4.85 -1.81 2.89
C THR A 121 5.05 -0.58 3.77
N ASN A 122 4.92 0.61 3.16
CA ASN A 122 4.64 1.84 3.90
C ASN A 122 3.15 1.82 4.22
N PHE A 123 2.79 1.53 5.47
CA PHE A 123 1.39 1.39 5.87
C PHE A 123 1.24 1.69 7.36
N SER A 124 0.17 2.41 7.71
CA SER A 124 -0.22 2.64 9.11
C SER A 124 -0.73 1.37 9.78
N GLU A 125 -0.23 1.08 10.99
CA GLU A 125 -0.69 -0.04 11.82
C GLU A 125 -2.20 0.04 12.12
N GLU A 126 -2.73 1.24 12.33
CA GLU A 126 -4.15 1.45 12.63
C GLU A 126 -5.05 1.15 11.42
N ASN A 127 -4.54 1.37 10.21
CA ASN A 127 -5.30 1.19 8.97
C ASN A 127 -5.27 -0.26 8.48
N TRP A 128 -4.13 -0.94 8.62
CA TRP A 128 -3.90 -2.30 8.13
C TRP A 128 -5.04 -3.29 8.45
N PRO A 129 -5.47 -3.49 9.72
CA PRO A 129 -6.48 -4.48 10.04
C PRO A 129 -7.84 -4.14 9.42
N LYS A 130 -8.19 -2.85 9.30
CA LYS A 130 -9.46 -2.40 8.72
C LYS A 130 -9.49 -2.68 7.21
N VAL A 131 -8.42 -2.31 6.51
CA VAL A 131 -8.27 -2.55 5.06
C VAL A 131 -8.24 -4.05 4.78
N ASN A 132 -7.47 -4.84 5.53
CA ASN A 132 -7.41 -6.29 5.33
C ASN A 132 -8.76 -6.97 5.59
N THR A 133 -9.48 -6.56 6.64
CA THR A 133 -10.81 -7.11 6.97
C THR A 133 -11.84 -6.79 5.89
N ALA A 134 -11.86 -5.55 5.37
CA ALA A 134 -12.74 -5.14 4.30
C ALA A 134 -12.56 -5.99 3.02
N HIS A 135 -11.34 -6.48 2.80
CA HIS A 135 -10.97 -7.33 1.67
C HIS A 135 -10.93 -8.83 1.99
N GLY A 136 -11.63 -9.26 3.06
CA GLY A 136 -11.77 -10.67 3.41
C GLY A 136 -10.46 -11.37 3.79
N GLY A 137 -9.51 -10.63 4.34
CA GLY A 137 -8.21 -11.17 4.76
C GLY A 137 -7.25 -11.46 3.60
N LYS A 138 -7.55 -11.00 2.37
CA LYS A 138 -6.74 -11.28 1.19
C LYS A 138 -5.49 -10.40 1.11
N VAL A 139 -5.45 -9.25 1.78
CA VAL A 139 -4.30 -8.33 1.71
C VAL A 139 -3.10 -8.92 2.46
N ASP A 140 -3.31 -9.52 3.62
CA ASP A 140 -2.27 -9.99 4.55
C ASP A 140 -1.83 -11.46 4.35
N ARG A 141 -1.84 -11.98 3.11
CA ARG A 141 -1.46 -13.38 2.84
C ARG A 141 0.00 -13.51 2.44
N PHE A 142 0.88 -13.37 3.41
CA PHE A 142 2.33 -13.47 3.24
C PHE A 142 2.94 -14.47 4.21
N ASP A 143 4.16 -14.94 3.90
CA ASP A 143 4.97 -15.68 4.87
C ASP A 143 5.53 -14.75 5.96
N HIS A 144 5.72 -13.47 5.64
CA HIS A 144 6.06 -12.42 6.60
C HIS A 144 5.65 -11.03 6.12
N VAL A 145 5.46 -10.09 7.05
CA VAL A 145 5.15 -8.70 6.76
C VAL A 145 6.13 -7.80 7.50
N VAL A 146 6.91 -7.03 6.74
CA VAL A 146 7.72 -5.91 7.22
C VAL A 146 6.90 -4.64 6.97
N MET A 147 6.32 -4.09 8.04
CA MET A 147 5.43 -2.93 7.99
C MET A 147 6.13 -1.70 8.55
N SER A 148 6.17 -0.62 7.77
CA SER A 148 6.88 0.60 8.14
C SER A 148 6.49 1.14 9.52
N ALA A 149 5.20 1.13 9.85
CA ALA A 149 4.69 1.71 11.10
C ALA A 149 5.19 0.95 12.34
N ARG A 150 5.37 -0.38 12.22
CA ARG A 150 5.89 -1.22 13.31
C ARG A 150 7.38 -0.97 13.53
N GLU A 151 8.10 -0.79 12.44
CA GLU A 151 9.56 -0.69 12.43
C GLU A 151 10.06 0.76 12.54
N ARG A 152 9.18 1.74 12.32
CA ARG A 152 9.48 3.19 12.23
C ARG A 152 10.53 3.51 11.18
N LEU A 153 10.52 2.74 10.09
CA LEU A 153 11.39 2.88 8.93
C LEU A 153 10.50 2.89 7.70
N VAL A 154 10.82 3.68 6.68
CA VAL A 154 10.00 3.80 5.47
C VAL A 154 10.84 3.56 4.22
N LYS A 155 10.21 3.04 3.17
CA LYS A 155 10.79 3.13 1.83
C LYS A 155 10.78 4.59 1.37
N PRO A 156 11.80 5.06 0.63
CA PRO A 156 12.92 4.32 0.05
C PRO A 156 14.21 4.33 0.90
N ASP A 157 14.12 4.56 2.22
CA ASP A 157 15.31 4.71 3.05
C ASP A 157 16.12 3.42 3.13
N ARG A 158 17.45 3.54 3.23
CA ARG A 158 18.37 2.41 3.15
C ARG A 158 18.13 1.40 4.28
N GLU A 159 17.73 1.89 5.45
CA GLU A 159 17.53 1.16 6.68
C GLU A 159 16.43 0.10 6.55
N ILE A 160 15.33 0.40 5.88
CA ILE A 160 14.21 -0.55 5.74
C ILE A 160 14.58 -1.74 4.85
N PHE A 161 15.41 -1.52 3.82
CA PHE A 161 15.93 -2.59 2.97
C PHE A 161 16.94 -3.46 3.72
N GLY A 162 17.75 -2.87 4.60
CA GLY A 162 18.62 -3.61 5.51
C GLY A 162 17.83 -4.52 6.46
N LEU A 163 16.74 -3.99 7.03
CA LEU A 163 15.83 -4.78 7.86
C LEU A 163 15.16 -5.92 7.06
N LEU A 164 14.68 -5.63 5.84
CA LEU A 164 14.12 -6.65 4.96
C LEU A 164 15.09 -7.81 4.72
N VAL A 165 16.36 -7.52 4.40
CA VAL A 165 17.39 -8.55 4.18
C VAL A 165 17.63 -9.35 5.45
N HIS A 166 17.75 -8.68 6.60
CA HIS A 166 17.93 -9.35 7.88
C HIS A 166 16.76 -10.29 8.21
N VAL A 167 15.52 -9.85 7.98
CA VAL A 167 14.32 -10.68 8.15
C VAL A 167 14.33 -11.86 7.19
N ALA A 168 14.67 -11.64 5.92
CA ALA A 168 14.71 -12.70 4.91
C ALA A 168 15.76 -13.78 5.26
N GLU A 169 16.94 -13.36 5.70
CA GLU A 169 18.02 -14.27 6.12
C GLU A 169 17.63 -15.04 7.38
N THR A 170 17.18 -14.35 8.43
CA THR A 170 16.92 -14.98 9.73
C THR A 170 15.67 -15.87 9.75
N ARG A 171 14.62 -15.51 9.00
CA ARG A 171 13.37 -16.27 8.96
C ARG A 171 13.37 -17.37 7.91
N PHE A 172 14.08 -17.16 6.80
CA PHE A 172 13.96 -18.01 5.62
C PHE A 172 15.29 -18.51 5.05
N GLY A 173 16.42 -18.07 5.60
CA GLY A 173 17.75 -18.43 5.10
C GLY A 173 18.05 -17.87 3.71
N LEU A 174 17.34 -16.81 3.30
CA LEU A 174 17.51 -16.18 1.99
C LEU A 174 18.62 -15.16 2.01
N LYS A 175 19.38 -15.09 0.92
CA LYS A 175 20.36 -14.04 0.69
C LYS A 175 19.73 -12.86 -0.05
N MET A 176 20.33 -11.68 0.08
CA MET A 176 19.88 -10.46 -0.59
C MET A 176 19.72 -10.65 -2.11
N GLU A 177 20.67 -11.33 -2.74
CA GLU A 177 20.67 -11.56 -4.18
C GLU A 177 19.61 -12.57 -4.66
N GLU A 178 18.94 -13.27 -3.74
CA GLU A 178 17.83 -14.19 -4.02
C GLU A 178 16.45 -13.50 -3.88
N LEU A 179 16.44 -12.19 -3.57
CA LEU A 179 15.22 -11.39 -3.41
C LEU A 179 14.90 -10.60 -4.68
N LEU A 180 13.60 -10.58 -5.01
CA LEU A 180 13.01 -9.73 -6.03
C LEU A 180 11.94 -8.84 -5.42
N PHE A 181 12.14 -7.53 -5.47
CA PHE A 181 11.20 -6.53 -4.97
C PHE A 181 10.26 -6.00 -6.06
N ILE A 182 8.98 -5.85 -5.74
CA ILE A 182 7.93 -5.36 -6.64
C ILE A 182 7.23 -4.19 -5.95
N ASP A 183 7.25 -3.01 -6.57
CA ASP A 183 6.69 -1.77 -6.02
C ASP A 183 6.30 -0.81 -7.16
N ASP A 184 5.22 -0.06 -7.03
CA ASP A 184 4.74 0.88 -8.05
C ASP A 184 5.58 2.18 -8.08
N SER A 185 6.13 2.58 -6.94
CA SER A 185 6.93 3.78 -6.78
C SER A 185 8.33 3.60 -7.36
N ALA A 186 8.62 4.36 -8.42
CA ALA A 186 9.95 4.44 -9.02
C ALA A 186 11.05 4.77 -7.98
N LYS A 187 10.72 5.56 -6.94
CA LYS A 187 11.66 5.95 -5.88
C LYS A 187 12.01 4.77 -4.98
N ASN A 188 11.02 3.94 -4.62
CA ASN A 188 11.22 2.72 -3.84
C ASN A 188 12.02 1.68 -4.62
N VAL A 189 11.69 1.49 -5.90
CA VAL A 189 12.41 0.60 -6.82
C VAL A 189 13.87 1.02 -6.96
N ALA A 190 14.13 2.32 -7.12
CA ALA A 190 15.49 2.86 -7.17
C ALA A 190 16.23 2.64 -5.84
N GLY A 191 15.56 2.83 -4.70
CA GLY A 191 16.10 2.55 -3.37
C GLY A 191 16.53 1.09 -3.19
N ALA A 192 15.66 0.14 -3.56
CA ALA A 192 15.97 -1.29 -3.51
C ALA A 192 17.16 -1.67 -4.40
N LYS A 193 17.19 -1.16 -5.65
CA LYS A 193 18.31 -1.37 -6.57
C LYS A 193 19.62 -0.78 -6.04
N GLY A 194 19.57 0.42 -5.48
CA GLY A 194 20.71 1.07 -4.84
C GLY A 194 21.21 0.35 -3.59
N PHE A 195 20.33 -0.40 -2.92
CA PHE A 195 20.72 -1.29 -1.82
C PHE A 195 21.41 -2.59 -2.33
N GLY A 196 21.06 -3.05 -3.53
CA GLY A 196 21.56 -4.29 -4.13
C GLY A 196 20.49 -5.37 -4.33
N ILE A 197 19.22 -5.06 -4.10
CA ILE A 197 18.08 -5.97 -4.30
C ILE A 197 17.58 -5.83 -5.74
N ALA A 198 17.32 -6.95 -6.42
CA ALA A 198 16.69 -6.92 -7.72
C ALA A 198 15.26 -6.36 -7.58
N ALA A 199 14.83 -5.47 -8.49
CA ALA A 199 13.51 -4.86 -8.37
C ALA A 199 12.81 -4.60 -9.70
N ILE A 200 11.50 -4.77 -9.70
CA ILE A 200 10.56 -4.47 -10.77
C ILE A 200 9.72 -3.28 -10.34
N GLN A 201 9.63 -2.26 -11.19
CA GLN A 201 8.59 -1.25 -11.05
C GLN A 201 7.29 -1.85 -11.57
N PHE A 202 6.31 -1.94 -10.68
CA PHE A 202 4.96 -2.38 -10.99
C PHE A 202 4.20 -1.28 -11.73
N ASP A 203 3.42 -1.68 -12.72
CA ASP A 203 2.53 -0.80 -13.47
C ASP A 203 1.17 -1.50 -13.66
N ALA A 204 1.21 -2.74 -14.15
CA ALA A 204 0.04 -3.58 -14.30
C ALA A 204 0.39 -5.07 -14.13
N PRO A 205 -0.58 -5.94 -13.77
CA PRO A 205 -0.34 -7.37 -13.60
C PRO A 205 0.22 -8.07 -14.84
N GLU A 206 -0.18 -7.67 -16.04
CA GLU A 206 0.31 -8.23 -17.30
C GLU A 206 1.77 -7.84 -17.55
N GLN A 207 2.14 -6.61 -17.18
CA GLN A 207 3.53 -6.17 -17.20
C GLN A 207 4.35 -6.97 -16.18
N LEU A 208 3.83 -7.14 -14.97
CA LEU A 208 4.50 -7.91 -13.93
C LEU A 208 4.78 -9.36 -14.38
N ARG A 209 3.81 -10.04 -15.01
CA ARG A 209 4.02 -11.39 -15.59
C ARG A 209 5.19 -11.43 -16.58
N ARG A 210 5.28 -10.43 -17.47
CA ARG A 210 6.38 -10.33 -18.44
C ARG A 210 7.73 -10.10 -17.77
N GLU A 211 7.78 -9.25 -16.75
CA GLU A 211 9.01 -9.00 -16.00
C GLU A 211 9.44 -10.22 -15.17
N LEU A 212 8.52 -10.87 -14.46
CA LEU A 212 8.78 -12.10 -13.69
C LEU A 212 9.42 -13.20 -14.56
N LYS A 213 8.97 -13.35 -15.80
CA LYS A 213 9.57 -14.31 -16.75
C LYS A 213 11.06 -14.04 -17.03
N LYS A 214 11.50 -12.76 -17.02
CA LYS A 214 12.92 -12.40 -17.21
C LYS A 214 13.80 -12.88 -16.05
N PHE A 215 13.19 -13.08 -14.88
CA PHE A 215 13.84 -13.68 -13.71
C PHE A 215 13.67 -15.20 -13.63
N GLY A 216 13.14 -15.84 -14.68
CA GLY A 216 12.90 -17.29 -14.71
C GLY A 216 11.69 -17.74 -13.88
N ILE A 217 10.82 -16.81 -13.49
CA ILE A 217 9.61 -17.10 -12.71
C ILE A 217 8.47 -17.40 -13.68
N ASP A 218 7.98 -18.65 -13.66
CA ASP A 218 6.86 -19.10 -14.48
C ASP A 218 5.51 -18.78 -13.81
N THR A 219 4.66 -18.07 -14.54
CA THR A 219 3.30 -17.68 -14.12
C THR A 219 2.20 -18.29 -15.00
N SER A 220 2.54 -19.23 -15.90
CA SER A 220 1.61 -19.76 -16.91
C SER A 220 0.42 -20.53 -16.34
N GLY A 221 0.56 -21.13 -15.16
CA GLY A 221 -0.51 -21.82 -14.44
C GLY A 221 -1.33 -20.93 -13.49
N ILE A 222 -1.05 -19.62 -13.42
CA ILE A 222 -1.73 -18.69 -12.52
C ILE A 222 -2.79 -17.92 -13.32
N PRO A 223 -4.09 -18.04 -12.98
CA PRO A 223 -5.17 -17.45 -13.76
C PRO A 223 -5.10 -15.92 -13.80
N SER A 224 -5.64 -15.32 -14.86
CA SER A 224 -5.92 -13.88 -14.96
C SER A 224 -7.40 -13.59 -14.70
N SER A 225 -7.75 -12.39 -14.24
CA SER A 225 -9.15 -11.95 -14.09
C SER A 225 -9.91 -11.91 -15.42
N SER A 226 -9.23 -11.83 -16.57
CA SER A 226 -9.88 -12.04 -17.86
C SER A 226 -10.39 -13.47 -18.05
N GLU A 227 -9.89 -14.42 -17.26
CA GLU A 227 -10.24 -15.85 -17.26
C GLU A 227 -11.19 -16.23 -16.10
N LEU A 228 -11.39 -15.32 -15.14
CA LEU A 228 -12.36 -15.45 -14.05
C LEU A 228 -13.63 -14.69 -14.43
N LEU A 229 -14.76 -15.39 -14.55
CA LEU A 229 -16.06 -14.79 -14.93
C LEU A 229 -16.39 -13.54 -14.07
N PRO A 230 -17.05 -12.50 -14.64
CA PRO A 230 -17.37 -11.28 -13.91
C PRO A 230 -18.44 -11.58 -12.85
N GLY A 231 -18.02 -11.66 -11.59
CA GLY A 231 -18.91 -11.91 -10.46
C GLY A 231 -18.47 -11.10 -9.25
N GLU A 232 -19.30 -10.11 -8.92
CA GLU A 232 -19.36 -9.44 -7.61
C GLU A 232 -18.32 -8.34 -7.34
N GLY A 233 -18.57 -7.17 -7.90
CA GLY A 233 -17.94 -5.92 -7.47
C GLY A 233 -18.88 -4.75 -7.74
N LEU A 234 -19.79 -4.48 -6.79
CA LEU A 234 -20.43 -3.18 -6.46
C LEU A 234 -21.73 -3.43 -5.66
N GLY A 235 -21.58 -3.99 -4.45
CA GLY A 235 -22.61 -3.92 -3.42
C GLY A 235 -22.43 -2.61 -2.66
N ARG A 236 -23.17 -1.56 -3.05
CA ARG A 236 -23.24 -0.27 -2.33
C ARG A 236 -23.70 -0.50 -0.90
N LEU A 237 -22.97 0.03 0.08
CA LEU A 237 -23.43 0.13 1.46
C LEU A 237 -24.32 1.37 1.63
N GLN A 238 -25.45 1.17 2.29
CA GLN A 238 -26.27 2.22 2.89
C GLN A 238 -25.69 2.63 4.24
N ALA A 239 -25.95 3.91 4.57
CA ALA A 239 -25.89 4.55 5.89
C ALA A 239 -24.50 4.98 6.42
N ILE A 240 -24.03 6.12 5.92
CA ILE A 240 -23.33 7.13 6.73
C ILE A 240 -24.16 8.42 6.65
N MET A 241 -25.08 8.57 7.61
CA MET A 241 -25.59 9.84 8.13
C MET A 241 -25.63 9.73 9.65
#